data_AF-A0A162FWP2-F1
#
_entry.id   AF-A0A162FWP2-F1
#
_cell.length_a   1.000
_cell.length_b   1.000
_cell.length_c   1.000
_cell.angle_alpha   90.00
_cell.angle_beta   90.00
_cell.angle_gamma   90.00
#
_symmetry.space_group_name_H-M   'P 1'
#
loop_
_entity.id
_entity.type
_entity.pdbx_description
1 polymer ?
#
loop_
_entity_poly.entity_id
_entity_poly.type
_entity_poly.pdbx_seq_one_letter_code
_entity_poly.pdbx_strand_id
1 'polypeptide(L)'
;MKAFTKTLMAMSLLTSHLAQASGIEDLPGFDEETTQTTAPVVTPAVPTQNTQASNLLAGSVSINAISRKSNGTLYTVDLKQALSLVRIDLRVTAQKLKLHRVTLVTDTGARVNARQLENSAVLEAGNVVSSENLNQSDRISSIEVVAESYGAEASILLTAIADRDVPVLRLRTITTPVQPTRPTPPAPPVPSTPPVHGNVPLRSGMDVLSGPMNDGKYYAGTVVEVYNNSQVLVRDYDDSKTYVRPLSSVSRRVQCDPTGVICQRSQVLSGPYSGKYYTGVVRSIYANGLYFVTDDDDGKNYTRKISEIALRSQCAPSKHCAGDNVLSGPFNDGKYYNGVVVAGYSNGLIAVRDSDDGKVYYRNPAVVLKSVRCDEKSGLCIGNEVLSGPYSNNRYYSGVVTGIYSNGVIYIRDHDDGKSYARKASQVTKRIRCEQKKGLCEGARVVSGPYQGGKYYAGTIVRVYANGIIQVRDDDDGKTYERKAHELTGLRN
;
A
#
# COMPACT_ATOMS: atom_id res chain seq x y z
N MET A 1 -12.85 43.32 -59.85
CA MET A 1 -11.64 42.74 -60.49
C MET A 1 -11.41 41.39 -59.81
N LYS A 2 -11.91 40.31 -60.41
CA LYS A 2 -11.16 39.34 -61.25
C LYS A 2 -10.01 38.63 -60.51
N ALA A 3 -10.25 37.34 -60.36
CA ALA A 3 -9.42 36.20 -59.96
C ALA A 3 -7.94 36.17 -60.44
N PHE A 4 -7.13 35.32 -59.79
CA PHE A 4 -6.37 34.17 -60.38
C PHE A 4 -5.52 33.49 -59.26
N THR A 5 -5.79 32.22 -58.87
CA THR A 5 -5.03 30.94 -59.12
C THR A 5 -3.58 30.87 -58.57
N LYS A 6 -2.97 29.77 -58.09
CA LYS A 6 -3.10 28.29 -58.18
C LYS A 6 -2.22 27.69 -57.03
N THR A 7 -2.68 26.69 -56.27
CA THR A 7 -2.40 25.23 -56.41
C THR A 7 -0.95 24.77 -56.12
N LEU A 8 -0.78 23.95 -55.07
CA LEU A 8 0.09 22.77 -55.12
C LEU A 8 -0.38 21.69 -54.11
N MET A 9 -0.65 20.50 -54.65
CA MET A 9 -1.00 19.28 -53.92
C MET A 9 0.24 18.63 -53.30
N ALA A 10 0.05 17.93 -52.18
CA ALA A 10 0.85 16.75 -51.87
C ALA A 10 -0.08 15.69 -51.24
N MET A 11 -0.33 14.63 -52.02
CA MET A 11 -0.91 13.36 -51.58
C MET A 11 0.08 12.65 -50.65
N SER A 12 -0.42 12.09 -49.54
CA SER A 12 0.21 10.93 -48.91
C SER A 12 -0.88 9.95 -48.48
N LEU A 13 -0.82 8.77 -49.09
CA LEU A 13 -1.63 7.59 -48.76
C LEU A 13 -1.16 7.01 -47.44
N LEU A 14 -2.09 6.74 -46.52
CA LEU A 14 -1.90 5.75 -45.47
C LEU A 14 -3.13 4.83 -45.45
N THR A 15 -2.81 3.55 -45.62
CA THR A 15 -3.70 2.39 -45.72
C THR A 15 -4.41 2.11 -44.41
N SER A 16 -5.72 1.91 -44.48
CA SER A 16 -6.55 1.39 -43.40
C SER A 16 -6.57 -0.14 -43.45
N HIS A 17 -6.03 -0.78 -42.40
CA HIS A 17 -6.31 -2.20 -42.14
C HIS A 17 -7.46 -2.31 -41.14
N LEU A 18 -8.59 -2.82 -41.64
CA LEU A 18 -9.70 -3.34 -40.86
C LEU A 18 -9.31 -4.75 -40.36
N ALA A 19 -9.34 -4.97 -39.05
CA ALA A 19 -9.41 -6.30 -38.46
C ALA A 19 -10.74 -6.39 -37.70
N GLN A 20 -11.70 -7.11 -38.27
CA GLN A 20 -12.94 -7.50 -37.62
C GLN A 20 -12.64 -8.70 -36.71
N ALA A 21 -12.96 -8.57 -35.42
CA ALA A 21 -13.00 -9.69 -34.49
C ALA A 21 -14.46 -10.09 -34.28
N SER A 22 -14.83 -11.27 -34.77
CA SER A 22 -16.10 -11.93 -34.50
C SER A 22 -16.13 -12.48 -33.08
N GLY A 23 -17.26 -12.28 -32.41
CA GLY A 23 -17.54 -12.77 -31.07
C GLY A 23 -17.77 -14.27 -31.01
N ILE A 24 -17.58 -14.83 -29.82
CA ILE A 24 -18.00 -16.19 -29.46
C ILE A 24 -18.69 -16.09 -28.09
N GLU A 25 -20.01 -16.22 -28.13
CA GLU A 25 -20.86 -16.73 -27.06
C GLU A 25 -20.61 -18.24 -26.94
N ASP A 26 -20.42 -18.76 -25.73
CA ASP A 26 -21.23 -19.86 -25.17
C ASP A 26 -20.67 -20.35 -23.82
N LEU A 27 -21.56 -20.55 -22.85
CA LEU A 27 -21.30 -21.19 -21.55
C LEU A 27 -22.50 -22.09 -21.22
N PRO A 28 -22.30 -23.39 -20.98
CA PRO A 28 -23.24 -24.16 -20.19
C PRO A 28 -22.67 -24.40 -18.78
N GLY A 29 -23.49 -24.10 -17.78
CA GLY A 29 -23.29 -24.55 -16.40
C GLY A 29 -23.82 -25.97 -16.21
N PHE A 30 -23.30 -26.69 -15.22
CA PHE A 30 -23.96 -27.87 -14.64
C PHE A 30 -23.54 -28.04 -13.19
N ASP A 31 -24.56 -28.20 -12.35
CA ASP A 31 -24.51 -28.71 -11.00
C ASP A 31 -24.03 -30.18 -10.99
N GLU A 32 -23.37 -30.62 -9.91
CA GLU A 32 -23.85 -31.74 -9.10
C GLU A 32 -22.91 -32.11 -7.93
N GLU A 33 -23.59 -32.52 -6.86
CA GLU A 33 -23.10 -33.02 -5.58
C GLU A 33 -22.27 -34.29 -5.70
N THR A 34 -21.35 -34.53 -4.76
CA THR A 34 -21.04 -35.90 -4.34
C THR A 34 -20.62 -35.97 -2.87
N THR A 35 -21.26 -36.90 -2.18
CA THR A 35 -21.07 -37.36 -0.81
C THR A 35 -19.72 -38.06 -0.63
N GLN A 36 -19.01 -37.74 0.47
CA GLN A 36 -17.70 -38.28 0.79
C GLN A 36 -17.76 -39.22 2.01
N THR A 37 -17.45 -40.50 1.82
CA THR A 37 -17.24 -41.48 2.89
C THR A 37 -15.76 -41.52 3.27
N THR A 38 -15.45 -41.41 4.56
CA THR A 38 -14.09 -41.40 5.12
C THR A 38 -13.61 -42.80 5.49
N ALA A 39 -12.34 -43.08 5.22
CA ALA A 39 -11.61 -44.27 5.69
C ALA A 39 -10.14 -43.89 6.05
N PRO A 40 -9.43 -44.70 6.86
CA PRO A 40 -8.57 -44.23 7.94
C PRO A 40 -7.12 -43.94 7.55
N VAL A 41 -6.53 -43.01 8.30
CA VAL A 41 -5.16 -42.52 8.21
C VAL A 41 -4.16 -43.59 8.64
N VAL A 42 -3.19 -43.92 7.78
CA VAL A 42 -1.98 -44.67 8.14
C VAL A 42 -0.78 -43.74 7.98
N THR A 43 -0.02 -43.56 9.06
CA THR A 43 1.13 -42.64 9.16
C THR A 43 2.41 -43.31 8.64
N PRO A 44 3.07 -42.82 7.58
CA PRO A 44 4.39 -43.32 7.19
C PRO A 44 5.53 -42.50 7.81
N ALA A 45 6.58 -43.23 8.17
CA ALA A 45 7.78 -42.75 8.86
C ALA A 45 8.57 -41.68 8.08
N VAL A 46 9.11 -40.71 8.82
CA VAL A 46 9.89 -39.57 8.33
C VAL A 46 11.35 -39.99 8.04
N PRO A 47 11.94 -39.62 6.88
CA PRO A 47 13.35 -39.82 6.63
C PRO A 47 14.21 -38.74 7.31
N THR A 48 15.19 -39.19 8.07
CA THR A 48 16.23 -38.42 8.76
C THR A 48 17.16 -37.69 7.78
N GLN A 49 17.10 -36.35 7.78
CA GLN A 49 18.14 -35.50 7.19
C GLN A 49 19.16 -35.11 8.25
N ASN A 50 20.45 -35.36 7.95
CA ASN A 50 21.60 -34.88 8.71
C ASN A 50 21.59 -33.36 8.79
N THR A 51 21.01 -32.83 9.86
CA THR A 51 21.19 -31.45 10.30
C THR A 51 22.42 -31.46 11.19
N GLN A 52 23.48 -30.73 10.83
CA GLN A 52 24.47 -30.34 11.83
C GLN A 52 23.70 -29.51 12.85
N ALA A 53 23.39 -30.11 13.99
CA ALA A 53 22.70 -29.46 15.09
C ALA A 53 23.62 -28.36 15.61
N SER A 54 23.45 -27.14 15.09
CA SER A 54 23.93 -25.97 15.80
C SER A 54 23.21 -26.00 17.14
N ASN A 55 24.00 -26.05 18.22
CA ASN A 55 23.50 -26.05 19.59
C ASN A 55 22.90 -24.67 19.89
N LEU A 56 21.75 -24.39 19.29
CA LEU A 56 20.98 -23.18 19.55
C LEU A 56 20.26 -23.37 20.88
N LEU A 57 20.53 -22.46 21.80
CA LEU A 57 19.98 -22.45 23.14
C LEU A 57 18.88 -21.40 23.20
N ALA A 58 17.68 -21.81 23.64
CA ALA A 58 16.51 -20.94 23.67
C ALA A 58 16.04 -20.70 25.10
N GLY A 59 15.58 -19.48 25.38
CA GLY A 59 14.91 -19.13 26.62
C GLY A 59 13.69 -18.25 26.36
N SER A 60 12.64 -18.43 27.16
CA SER A 60 11.35 -17.78 26.92
C SER A 60 10.82 -17.04 28.14
N VAL A 61 10.04 -16.00 27.90
CA VAL A 61 9.26 -15.27 28.91
C VAL A 61 7.87 -14.95 28.38
N SER A 62 6.86 -15.08 29.25
CA SER A 62 5.50 -14.69 28.93
C SER A 62 5.26 -13.22 29.31
N ILE A 63 4.72 -12.45 28.37
CA ILE A 63 4.24 -11.09 28.60
C ILE A 63 2.72 -11.16 28.53
N ASN A 64 2.09 -11.12 29.72
CA ASN A 64 0.65 -11.23 29.89
C ASN A 64 0.02 -9.85 30.05
N ALA A 65 -1.30 -9.77 29.90
CA ALA A 65 -2.09 -8.55 30.14
C ALA A 65 -1.69 -7.35 29.24
N ILE A 66 -1.47 -7.60 27.94
CA ILE A 66 -1.13 -6.54 27.00
C ILE A 66 -2.34 -5.60 26.82
N SER A 67 -2.14 -4.32 27.16
CA SER A 67 -3.21 -3.33 27.20
C SER A 67 -3.69 -2.87 25.82
N ARG A 68 -4.91 -2.31 25.78
CA ARG A 68 -5.53 -1.68 24.59
C ARG A 68 -5.11 -0.22 24.37
N LYS A 69 -4.06 0.27 25.04
CA LYS A 69 -3.66 1.69 24.93
C LYS A 69 -3.16 1.98 23.51
N SER A 70 -3.69 3.04 22.92
CA SER A 70 -3.28 3.49 21.58
C SER A 70 -1.78 3.79 21.55
N ASN A 71 -1.12 3.35 20.48
CA ASN A 71 0.34 3.37 20.29
C ASN A 71 1.11 2.31 21.10
N GLY A 72 0.39 1.40 21.77
CA GLY A 72 0.95 0.29 22.51
C GLY A 72 1.55 0.66 23.86
N THR A 73 1.89 -0.37 24.61
CA THR A 73 2.61 -0.29 25.89
C THR A 73 4.01 -0.84 25.69
N LEU A 74 5.01 -0.21 26.29
CA LEU A 74 6.39 -0.69 26.30
C LEU A 74 6.56 -1.76 27.39
N TYR A 75 7.02 -2.93 26.98
CA TYR A 75 7.42 -4.03 27.86
C TYR A 75 8.92 -4.24 27.72
N THR A 76 9.65 -4.22 28.83
CA THR A 76 11.10 -4.46 28.84
C THR A 76 11.37 -5.83 29.44
N VAL A 77 12.07 -6.67 28.69
CA VAL A 77 12.52 -7.99 29.12
C VAL A 77 14.02 -7.94 29.30
N ASP A 78 14.49 -8.15 30.52
CA ASP A 78 15.90 -8.21 30.85
C ASP A 78 16.45 -9.61 30.63
N LEU A 79 17.67 -9.68 30.11
CA LEU A 79 18.46 -10.89 30.15
C LEU A 79 19.27 -10.88 31.46
N LYS A 80 19.33 -12.03 32.16
CA LYS A 80 20.14 -12.19 33.39
C LYS A 80 21.60 -11.78 33.17
N GLN A 81 22.13 -12.03 31.97
CA GLN A 81 23.45 -11.60 31.51
C GLN A 81 23.35 -11.20 30.04
N ALA A 82 24.22 -10.28 29.59
CA ALA A 82 24.21 -9.86 28.21
C ALA A 82 24.72 -10.97 27.28
N LEU A 83 23.98 -11.29 26.21
CA LEU A 83 24.25 -12.41 25.31
C LEU A 83 24.15 -12.01 23.84
N SER A 84 24.98 -12.63 22.99
CA SER A 84 24.81 -12.57 21.54
C SER A 84 23.59 -13.40 21.15
N LEU A 85 22.55 -12.74 20.65
CA LEU A 85 21.34 -13.40 20.20
C LEU A 85 21.46 -13.72 18.71
N VAL A 86 20.95 -14.89 18.32
CA VAL A 86 20.85 -15.32 16.92
C VAL A 86 19.51 -14.89 16.33
N ARG A 87 18.42 -15.06 17.10
CA ARG A 87 17.05 -14.75 16.67
C ARG A 87 16.13 -14.54 17.86
N ILE A 88 15.05 -13.81 17.65
CA ILE A 88 13.95 -13.67 18.59
C ILE A 88 12.65 -14.10 17.91
N ASP A 89 11.88 -14.94 18.60
CA ASP A 89 10.57 -15.40 18.16
C ASP A 89 9.49 -14.89 19.14
N LEU A 90 8.41 -14.34 18.60
CA LEU A 90 7.25 -13.83 19.33
C LEU A 90 6.02 -14.63 18.91
N ARG A 91 5.46 -15.38 19.85
CA ARG A 91 4.22 -16.13 19.63
C ARG A 91 3.06 -15.47 20.34
N VAL A 92 1.97 -15.20 19.64
CA VAL A 92 0.73 -14.73 20.27
C VAL A 92 0.06 -15.90 20.97
N THR A 93 -0.13 -15.81 22.28
CA THR A 93 -0.73 -16.89 23.08
C THR A 93 -2.18 -16.64 23.42
N ALA A 94 -2.62 -15.38 23.46
CA ALA A 94 -4.02 -15.03 23.70
C ALA A 94 -4.42 -13.72 23.02
N GLN A 95 -5.64 -13.69 22.46
CA GLN A 95 -6.28 -12.54 21.79
C GLN A 95 -5.50 -11.97 20.59
N LYS A 96 -6.12 -11.02 19.88
CA LYS A 96 -5.49 -10.32 18.75
C LYS A 96 -4.59 -9.20 19.27
N LEU A 97 -3.42 -9.01 18.65
CA LEU A 97 -2.53 -7.90 18.99
C LEU A 97 -1.81 -7.34 17.77
N LYS A 98 -1.37 -6.09 17.87
CA LYS A 98 -0.47 -5.46 16.92
C LYS A 98 0.87 -5.19 17.59
N LEU A 99 1.94 -5.61 16.94
CA LEU A 99 3.31 -5.31 17.35
C LEU A 99 3.73 -4.00 16.65
N HIS A 100 4.03 -2.96 17.43
CA HIS A 100 4.47 -1.68 16.87
C HIS A 100 5.97 -1.67 16.59
N ARG A 101 6.79 -2.17 17.53
CA ARG A 101 8.24 -2.34 17.34
C ARG A 101 8.85 -3.28 18.37
N VAL A 102 10.01 -3.84 18.01
CA VAL A 102 10.93 -4.52 18.94
C VAL A 102 12.31 -3.91 18.80
N THR A 103 12.86 -3.47 19.93
CA THR A 103 14.19 -2.85 20.03
C THR A 103 15.06 -3.67 20.97
N LEU A 104 16.28 -3.98 20.54
CA LEU A 104 17.29 -4.66 21.33
C LEU A 104 18.20 -3.61 21.95
N VAL A 105 18.47 -3.72 23.23
CA VAL A 105 19.40 -2.84 23.94
C VAL A 105 20.66 -3.62 24.23
N THR A 106 21.81 -3.14 23.77
CA THR A 106 23.10 -3.78 24.00
C THR A 106 23.58 -3.58 25.44
N ASP A 107 24.65 -4.26 25.85
CA ASP A 107 25.36 -3.99 27.11
C ASP A 107 26.01 -2.60 27.15
N THR A 108 26.35 -2.03 25.99
CA THR A 108 26.81 -0.64 25.84
C THR A 108 25.68 0.40 25.87
N GLY A 109 24.41 -0.03 25.94
CA GLY A 109 23.24 0.85 25.92
C GLY A 109 22.82 1.32 24.52
N ALA A 110 23.50 0.85 23.46
CA ALA A 110 23.07 1.10 22.09
C ALA A 110 21.74 0.39 21.80
N ARG A 111 20.91 0.99 20.96
CA ARG A 111 19.59 0.47 20.60
C ARG A 111 19.58 0.02 19.14
N VAL A 112 19.22 -1.24 18.91
CA VAL A 112 19.18 -1.88 17.60
C VAL A 112 17.74 -2.32 17.32
N ASN A 113 17.12 -1.80 16.26
CA ASN A 113 15.76 -2.19 15.90
C ASN A 113 15.75 -3.53 15.13
N ALA A 114 14.87 -4.45 15.53
CA ALA A 114 14.60 -5.68 14.80
C ALA A 114 13.57 -5.38 13.69
N ARG A 115 14.04 -5.15 12.46
CA ARG A 115 13.25 -4.58 11.37
C ARG A 115 12.07 -5.46 10.97
N GLN A 116 12.19 -6.78 11.06
CA GLN A 116 11.09 -7.70 10.73
C GLN A 116 9.97 -7.70 11.78
N LEU A 117 10.23 -7.14 12.96
CA LEU A 117 9.31 -7.03 14.08
C LEU A 117 8.80 -5.58 14.27
N GLU A 118 8.88 -4.76 13.23
CA GLU A 118 8.38 -3.39 13.21
C GLU A 118 7.02 -3.29 12.47
N ASN A 119 6.06 -2.61 13.11
CA ASN A 119 4.72 -2.31 12.61
C ASN A 119 4.02 -3.51 11.93
N SER A 120 3.82 -4.58 12.69
CA SER A 120 3.13 -5.78 12.19
C SER A 120 1.69 -5.49 11.79
N ALA A 121 1.10 -6.39 10.99
CA ALA A 121 -0.34 -6.52 10.90
C ALA A 121 -0.93 -6.93 12.27
N VAL A 122 -2.27 -6.92 12.40
CA VAL A 122 -2.92 -7.50 13.58
C VAL A 122 -2.72 -9.02 13.53
N LEU A 123 -2.01 -9.54 14.53
CA LEU A 123 -1.67 -10.94 14.71
C LEU A 123 -2.77 -11.61 15.54
N GLU A 124 -3.18 -12.82 15.15
CA GLU A 124 -4.14 -13.64 15.88
C GLU A 124 -3.44 -14.61 16.85
N ALA A 125 -4.20 -15.20 17.77
CA ALA A 125 -3.68 -16.21 18.69
C ALA A 125 -3.14 -17.41 17.91
N GLY A 126 -1.93 -17.85 18.26
CA GLY A 126 -1.19 -18.91 17.58
C GLY A 126 -0.16 -18.41 16.57
N ASN A 127 -0.29 -17.18 16.05
CA ASN A 127 0.68 -16.60 15.12
C ASN A 127 2.07 -16.50 15.76
N VAL A 128 3.10 -16.79 14.97
CA VAL A 128 4.51 -16.62 15.33
C VAL A 128 5.14 -15.62 14.36
N VAL A 129 5.81 -14.60 14.90
CA VAL A 129 6.64 -13.68 14.13
C VAL A 129 8.07 -13.77 14.63
N SER A 130 9.03 -13.80 13.71
CA SER A 130 10.45 -13.97 14.01
C SER A 130 11.23 -12.75 13.55
N SER A 131 12.29 -12.40 14.26
CA SER A 131 13.28 -11.44 13.79
C SER A 131 14.08 -12.00 12.62
N GLU A 132 14.76 -11.11 11.92
CA GLU A 132 15.92 -11.46 11.10
C GLU A 132 17.01 -12.16 11.94
N ASN A 133 17.98 -12.79 11.27
CA ASN A 133 19.20 -13.22 11.94
C ASN A 133 19.90 -11.99 12.51
N LEU A 134 20.04 -11.97 13.82
CA LEU A 134 20.63 -10.85 14.56
C LEU A 134 22.15 -10.89 14.45
N ASN A 135 22.77 -9.71 14.50
CA ASN A 135 24.22 -9.60 14.39
C ASN A 135 24.89 -10.24 15.62
N GLN A 136 25.71 -11.28 15.39
CA GLN A 136 26.33 -12.08 16.44
C GLN A 136 27.39 -11.31 17.27
N SER A 137 27.85 -10.14 16.80
CA SER A 137 28.85 -9.35 17.52
C SER A 137 28.30 -8.64 18.77
N ASP A 138 27.01 -8.32 18.77
CA ASP A 138 26.45 -7.40 19.77
C ASP A 138 25.83 -8.20 20.92
N ARG A 139 26.24 -7.88 22.15
CA ARG A 139 25.71 -8.51 23.36
C ARG A 139 24.47 -7.77 23.82
N ILE A 140 23.33 -8.42 23.79
CA ILE A 140 22.03 -7.85 24.14
C ILE A 140 21.79 -7.99 25.64
N SER A 141 21.51 -6.88 26.32
CA SER A 141 21.20 -6.81 27.75
C SER A 141 19.70 -6.82 28.04
N SER A 142 18.89 -6.23 27.16
CA SER A 142 17.42 -6.25 27.28
C SER A 142 16.72 -6.15 25.92
N ILE A 143 15.46 -6.59 25.89
CA ILE A 143 14.57 -6.58 24.73
C ILE A 143 13.35 -5.72 25.08
N GLU A 144 13.11 -4.69 24.29
CA GLU A 144 12.00 -3.76 24.43
C GLU A 144 10.92 -4.05 23.38
N VAL A 145 9.72 -4.39 23.83
CA VAL A 145 8.58 -4.74 22.98
C VAL A 145 7.50 -3.68 23.14
N VAL A 146 7.09 -3.03 22.04
CA VAL A 146 5.92 -2.14 22.04
C VAL A 146 4.77 -2.84 21.33
N ALA A 147 3.72 -3.17 22.08
CA ALA A 147 2.57 -3.91 21.55
C ALA A 147 1.24 -3.36 22.10
N GLU A 148 0.18 -3.55 21.31
CA GLU A 148 -1.19 -3.12 21.61
C GLU A 148 -2.17 -4.26 21.37
N SER A 149 -3.09 -4.48 22.31
CA SER A 149 -4.17 -5.46 22.12
C SER A 149 -5.32 -4.90 21.25
N TYR A 150 -5.83 -5.74 20.36
CA TYR A 150 -6.98 -5.49 19.47
C TYR A 150 -8.21 -6.34 19.87
N GLY A 151 -8.46 -6.42 21.17
CA GLY A 151 -9.51 -7.26 21.75
C GLY A 151 -9.40 -7.23 23.26
N ALA A 152 -9.77 -8.29 23.97
CA ALA A 152 -9.44 -8.43 25.40
C ALA A 152 -7.92 -8.40 25.63
N GLU A 153 -7.48 -8.38 26.88
CA GLU A 153 -6.04 -8.40 27.19
C GLU A 153 -5.32 -9.51 26.42
N ALA A 154 -4.28 -9.13 25.67
CA ALA A 154 -3.52 -10.07 24.86
C ALA A 154 -2.31 -10.62 25.63
N SER A 155 -1.79 -11.75 25.18
CA SER A 155 -0.58 -12.34 25.75
C SER A 155 0.37 -12.81 24.64
N ILE A 156 1.67 -12.67 24.89
CA ILE A 156 2.72 -13.17 23.99
C ILE A 156 3.74 -14.00 24.76
N LEU A 157 4.29 -15.01 24.10
CA LEU A 157 5.48 -15.74 24.52
C LEU A 157 6.67 -15.25 23.69
N LEU A 158 7.58 -14.53 24.33
CA LEU A 158 8.83 -14.07 23.75
C LEU A 158 9.89 -15.15 23.97
N THR A 159 10.55 -15.61 22.91
CA THR A 159 11.65 -16.57 22.95
C THR A 159 12.89 -15.95 22.33
N ALA A 160 13.97 -15.88 23.09
CA ALA A 160 15.29 -15.47 22.61
C ALA A 160 16.14 -16.72 22.36
N ILE A 161 16.83 -16.75 21.22
CA ILE A 161 17.70 -17.86 20.81
C ILE A 161 19.13 -17.33 20.73
N ALA A 162 20.07 -18.02 21.38
CA ALA A 162 21.49 -17.71 21.40
C ALA A 162 22.34 -18.94 21.02
N ASP A 163 23.61 -18.71 20.73
CA ASP A 163 24.56 -19.73 20.27
C ASP A 163 25.49 -20.26 21.38
N ARG A 164 25.72 -19.48 22.45
CA ARG A 164 26.72 -19.80 23.49
C ARG A 164 26.13 -20.21 24.84
N ASP A 165 25.07 -19.53 25.28
CA ASP A 165 24.45 -19.74 26.59
C ASP A 165 22.92 -19.68 26.50
N VAL A 166 22.21 -20.32 27.43
CA VAL A 166 20.74 -20.24 27.51
C VAL A 166 20.30 -18.85 27.98
N PRO A 167 19.52 -18.08 27.19
CA PRO A 167 19.01 -16.80 27.63
C PRO A 167 18.04 -16.96 28.81
N VAL A 168 18.36 -16.37 29.97
CA VAL A 168 17.43 -16.32 31.11
C VAL A 168 16.73 -14.97 31.09
N LEU A 169 15.45 -14.99 30.73
CA LEU A 169 14.64 -13.79 30.52
C LEU A 169 13.80 -13.45 31.76
N ARG A 170 13.71 -12.17 32.11
CA ARG A 170 12.83 -11.67 33.17
C ARG A 170 12.08 -10.43 32.69
N LEU A 171 10.75 -10.47 32.76
CA LEU A 171 9.93 -9.29 32.50
C LEU A 171 10.19 -8.25 33.60
N ARG A 172 10.72 -7.09 33.23
CA ARG A 172 10.84 -5.93 34.11
C ARG A 172 9.45 -5.30 34.26
N THR A 173 9.11 -4.90 35.48
CA THR A 173 7.82 -4.28 35.82
C THR A 173 7.39 -3.29 34.75
N ILE A 174 6.15 -3.43 34.28
CA ILE A 174 5.57 -2.59 33.23
C ILE A 174 5.57 -1.15 33.74
N THR A 175 6.57 -0.36 33.37
CA THR A 175 6.42 1.08 33.40
C THR A 175 5.43 1.39 32.29
N THR A 176 4.15 1.51 32.65
CA THR A 176 3.23 2.30 31.83
C THR A 176 4.01 3.55 31.47
N PRO A 177 4.19 3.88 30.18
CA PRO A 177 4.90 5.09 29.81
C PRO A 177 4.30 6.18 30.69
N VAL A 178 5.15 6.85 31.46
CA VAL A 178 4.76 8.06 32.17
C VAL A 178 4.27 8.94 31.05
N GLN A 179 2.95 8.91 30.85
CA GLN A 179 2.25 9.86 30.01
C GLN A 179 2.77 11.15 30.60
N PRO A 180 3.61 11.93 29.85
CA PRO A 180 4.29 13.08 30.43
C PRO A 180 3.22 13.78 31.22
N THR A 181 3.39 13.85 32.54
CA THR A 181 2.41 14.50 33.41
C THR A 181 2.47 15.91 32.94
N ARG A 182 1.57 16.21 32.00
CA ARG A 182 1.35 17.53 31.49
C ARG A 182 1.11 18.30 32.77
N PRO A 183 1.97 19.28 33.12
CA PRO A 183 1.67 20.14 34.26
C PRO A 183 0.21 20.50 34.11
N THR A 184 -0.60 20.24 35.15
CA THR A 184 -2.05 20.43 35.11
C THR A 184 -2.29 21.70 34.33
N PRO A 185 -2.77 21.60 33.08
CA PRO A 185 -2.90 22.78 32.28
C PRO A 185 -3.78 23.71 33.12
N PRO A 186 -3.47 25.01 33.24
CA PRO A 186 -4.51 25.94 33.63
C PRO A 186 -5.74 25.54 32.83
N ALA A 187 -6.89 25.39 33.53
CA ALA A 187 -8.13 24.83 32.98
C ALA A 187 -8.19 25.14 31.50
N PRO A 188 -8.23 24.12 30.61
CA PRO A 188 -8.00 24.30 29.19
C PRO A 188 -8.74 25.56 28.80
N PRO A 189 -8.06 26.61 28.29
CA PRO A 189 -8.77 27.82 27.89
C PRO A 189 -9.90 27.30 27.03
N VAL A 190 -11.14 27.51 27.51
CA VAL A 190 -12.38 27.05 26.90
C VAL A 190 -12.11 27.05 25.42
N PRO A 191 -12.05 25.88 24.72
CA PRO A 191 -11.43 25.76 23.40
C PRO A 191 -11.89 26.98 22.64
N SER A 192 -10.98 27.94 22.48
CA SER A 192 -11.39 29.30 22.14
C SER A 192 -12.13 29.11 20.85
N THR A 193 -13.45 29.23 20.91
CA THR A 193 -14.36 28.88 19.82
C THR A 193 -13.69 29.48 18.61
N PRO A 194 -13.17 28.66 17.65
CA PRO A 194 -12.16 29.09 16.68
C PRO A 194 -12.60 30.45 16.22
N PRO A 195 -11.85 31.53 16.58
CA PRO A 195 -12.40 32.85 16.84
C PRO A 195 -13.42 33.06 15.77
N VAL A 196 -14.70 32.94 16.15
CA VAL A 196 -15.80 33.11 15.18
C VAL A 196 -15.33 34.34 14.45
N HIS A 197 -15.16 34.25 13.13
CA HIS A 197 -14.73 35.37 12.32
C HIS A 197 -15.88 36.40 12.34
N GLY A 198 -16.27 36.81 13.54
CA GLY A 198 -17.09 37.93 13.86
C GLY A 198 -16.45 39.12 13.21
N ASN A 199 -17.33 40.06 12.96
CA ASN A 199 -17.09 41.26 12.20
C ASN A 199 -16.02 42.10 12.89
N VAL A 200 -14.75 41.67 12.83
CA VAL A 200 -13.62 42.50 13.22
C VAL A 200 -13.63 43.63 12.21
N PRO A 201 -13.89 44.87 12.65
CA PRO A 201 -13.98 45.99 11.75
C PRO A 201 -12.63 46.15 11.03
N LEU A 202 -12.70 46.49 9.75
CA LEU A 202 -11.50 46.85 8.98
C LEU A 202 -10.81 48.04 9.67
N ARG A 203 -9.48 48.06 9.63
CA ARG A 203 -8.65 49.15 10.15
C ARG A 203 -7.58 49.49 9.13
N SER A 204 -7.09 50.73 9.18
CA SER A 204 -5.91 51.15 8.41
C SER A 204 -4.73 50.20 8.65
N GLY A 205 -4.01 49.87 7.59
CA GLY A 205 -2.89 48.93 7.56
C GLY A 205 -3.25 47.46 7.39
N MET A 206 -4.54 47.08 7.37
CA MET A 206 -4.94 45.67 7.19
C MET A 206 -4.81 45.22 5.73
N ASP A 207 -4.28 44.02 5.52
CA ASP A 207 -4.34 43.30 4.24
C ASP A 207 -5.79 42.92 3.90
N VAL A 208 -6.21 43.22 2.67
CA VAL A 208 -7.56 42.95 2.18
C VAL A 208 -7.56 42.44 0.74
N LEU A 209 -8.66 41.80 0.37
CA LEU A 209 -9.04 41.51 -1.01
C LEU A 209 -10.29 42.30 -1.34
N SER A 210 -10.26 43.04 -2.43
CA SER A 210 -11.44 43.76 -2.91
C SER A 210 -11.99 43.11 -4.16
N GLY A 211 -13.31 42.93 -4.26
CA GLY A 211 -13.98 42.47 -5.47
C GLY A 211 -15.19 41.54 -5.19
N PRO A 212 -15.80 41.00 -6.25
CA PRO A 212 -15.44 41.22 -7.65
C PRO A 212 -15.74 42.66 -8.08
N MET A 213 -14.85 43.26 -8.87
CA MET A 213 -15.10 44.57 -9.51
C MET A 213 -15.99 44.40 -10.75
N ASN A 214 -16.28 45.50 -11.44
CA ASN A 214 -17.10 45.48 -12.67
C ASN A 214 -16.52 44.58 -13.78
N ASP A 215 -15.21 44.33 -13.76
CA ASP A 215 -14.52 43.42 -14.68
C ASP A 215 -14.41 41.97 -14.16
N GLY A 216 -15.04 41.67 -13.02
CA GLY A 216 -15.02 40.37 -12.35
C GLY A 216 -13.72 40.05 -11.61
N LYS A 217 -12.74 40.97 -11.58
CA LYS A 217 -11.44 40.72 -10.94
C LYS A 217 -11.46 41.07 -9.46
N TYR A 218 -10.46 40.50 -8.78
CA TYR A 218 -10.17 40.77 -7.38
C TYR A 218 -8.78 41.39 -7.26
N TYR A 219 -8.67 42.36 -6.35
CA TYR A 219 -7.46 43.15 -6.14
C TYR A 219 -7.04 43.03 -4.68
N ALA A 220 -5.85 42.49 -4.45
CA ALA A 220 -5.25 42.47 -3.12
C ALA A 220 -4.62 43.83 -2.82
N GLY A 221 -4.73 44.28 -1.58
CA GLY A 221 -4.21 45.58 -1.18
C GLY A 221 -4.16 45.77 0.34
N THR A 222 -3.89 47.01 0.75
CA THR A 222 -3.96 47.45 2.14
C THR A 222 -5.05 48.48 2.34
N VAL A 223 -5.76 48.40 3.47
CA VAL A 223 -6.67 49.48 3.89
C VAL A 223 -5.85 50.72 4.26
N VAL A 224 -6.14 51.85 3.64
CA VAL A 224 -5.55 53.15 3.98
C VAL A 224 -6.42 53.86 5.00
N GLU A 225 -7.73 53.91 4.76
CA GLU A 225 -8.70 54.63 5.58
C GLU A 225 -10.08 53.96 5.49
N VAL A 226 -10.86 54.01 6.58
CA VAL A 226 -12.25 53.51 6.61
C VAL A 226 -13.17 54.69 6.91
N TYR A 227 -14.16 54.94 6.05
CA TYR A 227 -15.07 56.06 6.16
C TYR A 227 -16.38 55.66 6.88
N ASN A 228 -17.04 56.65 7.50
CA ASN A 228 -18.31 56.44 8.21
C ASN A 228 -19.51 56.15 7.28
N ASN A 229 -19.36 56.34 5.96
CA ASN A 229 -20.39 56.14 4.94
C ASN A 229 -20.33 54.73 4.28
N SER A 230 -19.79 53.72 4.97
CA SER A 230 -19.59 52.36 4.45
C SER A 230 -18.68 52.28 3.21
N GLN A 231 -17.74 53.21 3.08
CA GLN A 231 -16.68 53.16 2.09
C GLN A 231 -15.31 52.93 2.75
N VAL A 232 -14.38 52.37 1.99
CA VAL A 232 -13.01 52.11 2.43
C VAL A 232 -12.04 52.50 1.32
N LEU A 233 -10.99 53.23 1.68
CA LEU A 233 -9.89 53.56 0.78
C LEU A 233 -8.87 52.41 0.83
N VAL A 234 -8.66 51.72 -0.28
CA VAL A 234 -7.73 50.58 -0.40
C VAL A 234 -6.60 50.94 -1.35
N ARG A 235 -5.35 50.70 -0.96
CA ARG A 235 -4.18 50.78 -1.85
C ARG A 235 -3.90 49.41 -2.45
N ASP A 236 -4.02 49.28 -3.75
CA ASP A 236 -3.81 48.00 -4.44
C ASP A 236 -2.32 47.66 -4.60
N TYR A 237 -2.02 46.37 -4.59
CA TYR A 237 -0.65 45.88 -4.72
C TYR A 237 -0.12 45.82 -6.15
N ASP A 238 -1.00 45.77 -7.16
CA ASP A 238 -0.61 45.66 -8.56
C ASP A 238 -0.15 47.00 -9.16
N ASP A 239 -0.81 48.10 -8.80
CA ASP A 239 -0.50 49.43 -9.34
C ASP A 239 -0.11 50.48 -8.28
N SER A 240 -0.12 50.11 -6.99
CA SER A 240 0.18 50.98 -5.85
C SER A 240 -0.73 52.21 -5.70
N LYS A 241 -1.85 52.29 -6.44
CA LYS A 241 -2.83 53.38 -6.37
C LYS A 241 -3.91 53.09 -5.33
N THR A 242 -4.60 54.15 -4.91
CA THR A 242 -5.68 54.08 -3.93
C THR A 242 -7.05 54.20 -4.59
N TYR A 243 -7.98 53.34 -4.19
CA TYR A 243 -9.34 53.29 -4.70
C TYR A 243 -10.35 53.32 -3.55
N VAL A 244 -11.39 54.14 -3.68
CA VAL A 244 -12.53 54.14 -2.75
C VAL A 244 -13.49 53.03 -3.16
N ARG A 245 -13.80 52.12 -2.24
CA ARG A 245 -14.60 50.92 -2.49
C ARG A 245 -15.71 50.77 -1.45
N PRO A 246 -16.86 50.19 -1.81
CA PRO A 246 -17.88 49.80 -0.83
C PRO A 246 -17.28 48.82 0.18
N LEU A 247 -17.55 49.01 1.48
CA LEU A 247 -17.09 48.11 2.53
C LEU A 247 -17.53 46.65 2.29
N SER A 248 -18.69 46.46 1.67
CA SER A 248 -19.25 45.15 1.33
C SER A 248 -18.46 44.38 0.26
N SER A 249 -17.63 45.05 -0.54
CA SER A 249 -16.77 44.39 -1.54
C SER A 249 -15.35 44.14 -1.05
N VAL A 250 -15.03 44.45 0.22
CA VAL A 250 -13.69 44.32 0.79
C VAL A 250 -13.68 43.26 1.89
N SER A 251 -12.82 42.26 1.73
CA SER A 251 -12.66 41.16 2.67
C SER A 251 -11.28 41.18 3.31
N ARG A 252 -11.23 41.09 4.64
CA ARG A 252 -9.96 41.03 5.39
C ARG A 252 -9.22 39.72 5.14
N ARG A 253 -7.89 39.80 5.14
CA ARG A 253 -7.02 38.63 5.22
C ARG A 253 -7.15 37.96 6.59
N VAL A 254 -7.14 36.64 6.58
CA VAL A 254 -7.17 35.78 7.76
C VAL A 254 -6.02 34.77 7.70
N GLN A 255 -5.65 34.21 8.86
CA GLN A 255 -4.52 33.27 8.96
C GLN A 255 -4.91 31.86 8.50
N CYS A 256 -6.11 31.43 8.87
CA CYS A 256 -6.72 30.16 8.52
C CYS A 256 -8.18 30.39 8.15
N ASP A 257 -8.77 29.41 7.48
CA ASP A 257 -10.20 29.39 7.20
C ASP A 257 -11.03 29.20 8.48
N PRO A 258 -12.37 29.37 8.42
CA PRO A 258 -13.23 29.22 9.59
C PRO A 258 -13.13 27.85 10.27
N THR A 259 -12.76 26.79 9.53
CA THR A 259 -12.57 25.45 10.11
C THR A 259 -11.21 25.27 10.79
N GLY A 260 -10.25 26.17 10.51
CA GLY A 260 -8.87 26.07 10.96
C GLY A 260 -8.06 24.96 10.26
N VAL A 261 -8.61 24.32 9.23
CA VAL A 261 -7.99 23.20 8.52
C VAL A 261 -7.06 23.69 7.42
N ILE A 262 -7.44 24.75 6.71
CA ILE A 262 -6.62 25.34 5.65
C ILE A 262 -6.06 26.66 6.14
N CYS A 263 -4.75 26.72 6.30
CA CYS A 263 -4.01 27.92 6.71
C CYS A 263 -3.09 28.42 5.60
N GLN A 264 -2.55 29.63 5.78
CA GLN A 264 -1.44 30.09 4.94
C GLN A 264 -0.30 29.06 4.95
N ARG A 265 0.37 28.91 3.81
CA ARG A 265 1.40 27.92 3.49
C ARG A 265 0.93 26.46 3.39
N SER A 266 -0.37 26.19 3.52
CA SER A 266 -0.90 24.86 3.27
C SER A 266 -0.66 24.45 1.82
N GLN A 267 -0.17 23.22 1.62
CA GLN A 267 -0.09 22.62 0.30
C GLN A 267 -1.46 22.08 -0.11
N VAL A 268 -1.88 22.38 -1.32
CA VAL A 268 -3.25 22.08 -1.79
C VAL A 268 -3.26 21.58 -3.22
N LEU A 269 -4.37 20.95 -3.60
CA LEU A 269 -4.78 20.72 -4.97
C LEU A 269 -5.94 21.66 -5.29
N SER A 270 -5.87 22.40 -6.39
CA SER A 270 -6.93 23.27 -6.87
C SER A 270 -7.57 22.72 -8.16
N GLY A 271 -8.88 22.88 -8.31
CA GLY A 271 -9.64 22.53 -9.52
C GLY A 271 -10.81 21.56 -9.32
N PRO A 272 -11.36 20.99 -10.41
CA PRO A 272 -10.81 21.04 -11.76
C PRO A 272 -11.06 22.38 -12.48
N TYR A 273 -10.06 22.89 -13.20
CA TYR A 273 -10.22 23.99 -14.17
C TYR A 273 -9.99 23.46 -15.58
N SER A 274 -11.04 23.46 -16.40
CA SER A 274 -11.02 22.86 -17.74
C SER A 274 -10.51 21.41 -17.73
N GLY A 275 -10.95 20.63 -16.72
CA GLY A 275 -10.58 19.22 -16.54
C GLY A 275 -9.18 18.97 -15.97
N LYS A 276 -8.43 20.02 -15.61
CA LYS A 276 -7.08 19.91 -15.02
C LYS A 276 -7.07 20.31 -13.55
N TYR A 277 -6.17 19.69 -12.79
CA TYR A 277 -5.90 20.06 -11.41
C TYR A 277 -4.48 20.61 -11.30
N TYR A 278 -4.29 21.53 -10.36
CA TYR A 278 -3.02 22.22 -10.14
C TYR A 278 -2.65 22.07 -8.67
N THR A 279 -1.41 21.66 -8.39
CA THR A 279 -0.89 21.74 -7.02
C THR A 279 -0.40 23.13 -6.75
N GLY A 280 -0.42 23.53 -5.49
CA GLY A 280 0.06 24.84 -5.10
C GLY A 280 0.13 25.04 -3.61
N VAL A 281 0.43 26.28 -3.23
CA VAL A 281 0.55 26.72 -1.85
C VAL A 281 -0.38 27.90 -1.59
N VAL A 282 -1.18 27.80 -0.52
CA VAL A 282 -2.03 28.92 -0.08
C VAL A 282 -1.17 30.06 0.42
N ARG A 283 -1.23 31.25 -0.20
CA ARG A 283 -0.50 32.46 0.23
C ARG A 283 -1.32 33.33 1.17
N SER A 284 -2.59 33.52 0.83
CA SER A 284 -3.52 34.36 1.58
C SER A 284 -4.89 33.74 1.57
N ILE A 285 -5.62 33.94 2.66
CA ILE A 285 -6.98 33.50 2.87
C ILE A 285 -7.77 34.75 3.25
N TYR A 286 -8.97 34.90 2.72
CA TYR A 286 -9.83 36.05 3.02
C TYR A 286 -11.14 35.60 3.66
N ALA A 287 -11.70 36.46 4.50
CA ALA A 287 -12.90 36.15 5.28
C ALA A 287 -14.14 35.82 4.43
N ASN A 288 -14.16 36.20 3.16
CA ASN A 288 -15.19 35.86 2.18
C ASN A 288 -15.02 34.45 1.56
N GLY A 289 -14.07 33.66 2.04
CA GLY A 289 -13.84 32.29 1.56
C GLY A 289 -13.06 32.20 0.25
N LEU A 290 -12.44 33.30 -0.19
CA LEU A 290 -11.50 33.30 -1.30
C LEU A 290 -10.06 33.09 -0.81
N TYR A 291 -9.30 32.39 -1.64
CA TYR A 291 -7.93 31.99 -1.37
C TYR A 291 -7.05 32.43 -2.51
N PHE A 292 -5.87 32.94 -2.20
CA PHE A 292 -4.81 33.12 -3.18
C PHE A 292 -3.89 31.91 -3.10
N VAL A 293 -3.87 31.12 -4.16
CA VAL A 293 -3.02 29.94 -4.29
C VAL A 293 -1.94 30.26 -5.31
N THR A 294 -0.68 30.06 -4.94
CA THR A 294 0.42 30.03 -5.90
C THR A 294 0.44 28.64 -6.52
N ASP A 295 0.11 28.52 -7.81
CA ASP A 295 0.16 27.23 -8.51
C ASP A 295 1.62 26.85 -8.82
N ASP A 296 1.97 25.56 -8.68
CA ASP A 296 3.34 25.06 -8.78
C ASP A 296 3.87 25.02 -10.23
N ASP A 297 2.99 25.03 -11.23
CA ASP A 297 3.34 24.89 -12.64
C ASP A 297 3.89 26.18 -13.26
N ASP A 298 3.32 27.34 -12.89
CA ASP A 298 3.72 28.64 -13.41
C ASP A 298 4.13 29.66 -12.33
N GLY A 299 3.99 29.32 -11.05
CA GLY A 299 4.35 30.16 -9.91
C GLY A 299 3.47 31.41 -9.74
N LYS A 300 2.35 31.53 -10.45
CA LYS A 300 1.44 32.67 -10.35
C LYS A 300 0.38 32.46 -9.28
N ASN A 301 -0.15 33.58 -8.78
CA ASN A 301 -1.22 33.58 -7.79
C ASN A 301 -2.59 33.58 -8.48
N TYR A 302 -3.44 32.64 -8.11
CA TYR A 302 -4.81 32.54 -8.57
C TYR A 302 -5.79 32.68 -7.42
N THR A 303 -6.90 33.37 -7.68
CA THR A 303 -8.03 33.46 -6.74
C THR A 303 -8.90 32.23 -6.90
N ARG A 304 -9.03 31.41 -5.86
CA ARG A 304 -9.84 30.18 -5.85
C ARG A 304 -10.88 30.22 -4.73
N LYS A 305 -12.00 29.53 -4.92
CA LYS A 305 -13.00 29.32 -3.86
C LYS A 305 -12.60 28.13 -2.99
N ILE A 306 -13.01 28.11 -1.73
CA ILE A 306 -12.75 26.96 -0.83
C ILE A 306 -13.25 25.62 -1.41
N SER A 307 -14.37 25.63 -2.13
CA SER A 307 -14.96 24.45 -2.76
C SER A 307 -14.10 23.85 -3.88
N GLU A 308 -13.11 24.59 -4.37
CA GLU A 308 -12.20 24.20 -5.43
C GLU A 308 -10.83 23.79 -4.89
N ILE A 309 -10.64 23.80 -3.56
CA ILE A 309 -9.36 23.53 -2.90
C ILE A 309 -9.47 22.26 -2.07
N ALA A 310 -8.50 21.37 -2.21
CA ALA A 310 -8.34 20.21 -1.37
C ALA A 310 -6.99 20.23 -0.66
N LEU A 311 -7.00 20.08 0.67
CA LEU A 311 -5.78 20.04 1.48
C LEU A 311 -4.97 18.78 1.15
N ARG A 312 -3.67 18.96 0.91
CA ARG A 312 -2.74 17.84 0.75
C ARG A 312 -2.53 17.13 2.09
N SER A 313 -2.59 15.81 2.07
CA SER A 313 -2.31 14.95 3.22
C SER A 313 -1.39 13.80 2.82
N GLN A 314 -0.76 13.16 3.81
CA GLN A 314 0.01 11.94 3.58
C GLN A 314 -0.89 10.81 3.08
N CYS A 315 -2.12 10.72 3.58
CA CYS A 315 -3.09 9.70 3.19
C CYS A 315 -4.42 10.31 2.79
N ALA A 316 -5.01 9.83 1.70
CA ALA A 316 -6.37 10.16 1.32
C ALA A 316 -7.38 9.53 2.32
N PRO A 317 -8.63 10.01 2.40
CA PRO A 317 -9.69 9.38 3.19
C PRO A 317 -9.91 7.89 2.89
N SER A 318 -9.63 7.46 1.66
CA SER A 318 -9.62 6.06 1.21
C SER A 318 -8.45 5.23 1.74
N LYS A 319 -7.64 5.80 2.65
CA LYS A 319 -6.44 5.24 3.27
C LYS A 319 -5.29 4.96 2.29
N HIS A 320 -5.32 5.48 1.08
CA HIS A 320 -4.17 5.43 0.16
C HIS A 320 -3.15 6.45 0.60
N CYS A 321 -1.97 5.99 1.00
CA CYS A 321 -0.91 6.80 1.60
C CYS A 321 0.26 6.98 0.65
N ALA A 322 0.95 8.11 0.77
CA ALA A 322 2.17 8.37 0.02
C ALA A 322 3.19 7.25 0.24
N GLY A 323 3.71 6.70 -0.86
CA GLY A 323 4.60 5.53 -0.87
C GLY A 323 3.90 4.19 -1.16
N ASP A 324 2.57 4.12 -1.11
CA ASP A 324 1.83 2.90 -1.45
C ASP A 324 2.03 2.54 -2.94
N ASN A 325 2.40 1.29 -3.21
CA ASN A 325 2.35 0.72 -4.55
C ASN A 325 0.89 0.44 -4.92
N VAL A 326 0.47 0.92 -6.08
CA VAL A 326 -0.91 0.82 -6.55
C VAL A 326 -0.97 0.41 -8.01
N LEU A 327 -2.10 -0.17 -8.37
CA LEU A 327 -2.51 -0.37 -9.76
C LEU A 327 -3.73 0.52 -10.01
N SER A 328 -3.74 1.26 -11.11
CA SER A 328 -4.91 2.05 -11.47
C SER A 328 -5.63 1.48 -12.69
N GLY A 329 -6.96 1.41 -12.62
CA GLY A 329 -7.81 0.90 -13.70
C GLY A 329 -8.96 0.01 -13.19
N PRO A 330 -9.68 -0.67 -14.10
CA PRO A 330 -9.47 -0.62 -15.55
C PRO A 330 -9.91 0.74 -16.12
N PHE A 331 -9.15 1.26 -17.08
CA PHE A 331 -9.57 2.41 -17.89
C PHE A 331 -10.40 1.95 -19.10
N ASN A 332 -10.85 2.89 -19.94
CA ASN A 332 -11.80 2.60 -21.04
C ASN A 332 -11.31 1.53 -22.05
N ASP A 333 -10.00 1.29 -22.12
CA ASP A 333 -9.37 0.28 -22.97
C ASP A 333 -9.06 -1.03 -22.21
N GLY A 334 -9.57 -1.17 -20.98
CA GLY A 334 -9.30 -2.31 -20.11
C GLY A 334 -7.89 -2.33 -19.53
N LYS A 335 -7.07 -1.29 -19.79
CA LYS A 335 -5.68 -1.25 -19.31
C LYS A 335 -5.62 -0.87 -17.85
N TYR A 336 -4.53 -1.33 -17.25
CA TYR A 336 -4.11 -0.99 -15.90
C TYR A 336 -2.72 -0.41 -15.94
N TYR A 337 -2.46 0.53 -15.04
CA TYR A 337 -1.18 1.22 -14.94
C TYR A 337 -0.64 1.11 -13.53
N ASN A 338 0.60 0.63 -13.40
CA ASN A 338 1.27 0.58 -12.12
C ASN A 338 1.69 1.99 -11.70
N GLY A 339 1.75 2.25 -10.40
CA GLY A 339 2.25 3.51 -9.91
C GLY A 339 2.48 3.53 -8.42
N VAL A 340 2.91 4.68 -7.94
CA VAL A 340 3.14 4.95 -6.52
C VAL A 340 2.33 6.16 -6.10
N VAL A 341 1.62 6.06 -4.99
CA VAL A 341 0.89 7.20 -4.42
C VAL A 341 1.90 8.26 -3.95
N VAL A 342 1.71 9.51 -4.38
CA VAL A 342 2.57 10.66 -4.02
C VAL A 342 1.93 11.51 -2.93
N ALA A 343 0.59 11.61 -2.92
CA ALA A 343 -0.18 12.33 -1.93
C ALA A 343 -1.65 11.92 -1.97
N GLY A 344 -2.35 12.12 -0.85
CA GLY A 344 -3.80 12.15 -0.80
C GLY A 344 -4.31 13.58 -0.65
N TYR A 345 -5.58 13.79 -0.96
CA TYR A 345 -6.23 15.09 -0.80
C TYR A 345 -7.56 14.98 -0.06
N SER A 346 -7.95 16.05 0.64
CA SER A 346 -9.17 16.08 1.46
C SER A 346 -10.47 15.87 0.66
N ASN A 347 -10.47 16.12 -0.64
CA ASN A 347 -11.59 15.83 -1.55
C ASN A 347 -11.65 14.36 -2.00
N GLY A 348 -10.77 13.50 -1.48
CA GLY A 348 -10.73 12.07 -1.81
C GLY A 348 -9.82 11.71 -2.97
N LEU A 349 -9.34 12.69 -3.77
CA LEU A 349 -8.42 12.40 -4.87
C LEU A 349 -7.07 11.89 -4.38
N ILE A 350 -6.44 11.08 -5.23
CA ILE A 350 -5.13 10.48 -4.98
C ILE A 350 -4.21 10.92 -6.11
N ALA A 351 -3.07 11.51 -5.77
CA ALA A 351 -1.99 11.72 -6.73
C ALA A 351 -1.20 10.42 -6.88
N VAL A 352 -1.23 9.82 -8.07
CA VAL A 352 -0.48 8.60 -8.41
C VAL A 352 0.58 8.96 -9.45
N ARG A 353 1.85 8.72 -9.14
CA ARG A 353 2.93 8.76 -10.13
C ARG A 353 2.90 7.46 -10.91
N ASP A 354 2.61 7.54 -12.20
CA ASP A 354 2.58 6.40 -13.10
C ASP A 354 4.00 5.88 -13.35
N SER A 355 4.16 4.56 -13.36
CA SER A 355 5.45 3.93 -13.61
C SER A 355 5.85 3.98 -15.08
N ASP A 356 4.89 4.12 -16.00
CA ASP A 356 5.16 4.05 -17.44
C ASP A 356 5.77 5.35 -17.98
N ASP A 357 5.26 6.51 -17.55
CA ASP A 357 5.72 7.82 -18.03
C ASP A 357 6.22 8.76 -16.92
N GLY A 358 6.19 8.32 -15.65
CA GLY A 358 6.66 9.08 -14.50
C GLY A 358 5.77 10.28 -14.13
N LYS A 359 4.66 10.52 -14.82
CA LYS A 359 3.77 11.65 -14.55
C LYS A 359 2.82 11.39 -13.40
N VAL A 360 2.38 12.47 -12.77
CA VAL A 360 1.40 12.40 -11.68
C VAL A 360 -0.01 12.60 -12.24
N TYR A 361 -0.88 11.63 -11.97
CA TYR A 361 -2.29 11.68 -12.30
C TYR A 361 -3.12 11.76 -11.03
N TYR A 362 -4.16 12.60 -11.05
CA TYR A 362 -5.13 12.71 -9.95
C TYR A 362 -6.31 11.78 -10.24
N ARG A 363 -6.40 10.71 -9.45
CA ARG A 363 -7.33 9.59 -9.68
C ARG A 363 -8.36 9.51 -8.56
N ASN A 364 -9.57 9.09 -8.91
CA ASN A 364 -10.60 8.75 -7.93
C ASN A 364 -10.21 7.43 -7.23
N PRO A 365 -10.45 7.27 -5.91
CA PRO A 365 -10.12 6.04 -5.19
C PRO A 365 -10.77 4.78 -5.77
N ALA A 366 -11.91 4.89 -6.45
CA ALA A 366 -12.59 3.74 -7.06
C ALA A 366 -11.75 3.03 -8.14
N VAL A 367 -10.82 3.74 -8.78
CA VAL A 367 -9.94 3.18 -9.81
C VAL A 367 -8.51 3.00 -9.34
N VAL A 368 -8.21 3.20 -8.05
CA VAL A 368 -6.87 3.00 -7.48
C VAL A 368 -6.92 1.79 -6.55
N LEU A 369 -6.18 0.76 -6.91
CA LEU A 369 -6.17 -0.54 -6.26
C LEU A 369 -4.90 -0.67 -5.43
N LYS A 370 -5.05 -0.98 -4.14
CA LYS A 370 -3.91 -1.18 -3.25
C LYS A 370 -3.20 -2.47 -3.57
N SER A 371 -1.87 -2.43 -3.61
CA SER A 371 -1.07 -3.64 -3.56
C SER A 371 -1.22 -4.32 -2.20
N VAL A 372 -1.43 -5.63 -2.21
CA VAL A 372 -1.48 -6.49 -1.02
C VAL A 372 -0.41 -7.57 -1.14
N ARG A 373 0.09 -8.04 0.00
CA ARG A 373 1.16 -9.06 0.02
C ARG A 373 0.65 -10.44 -0.39
N CYS A 374 -0.57 -10.78 0.03
CA CYS A 374 -1.23 -12.04 -0.23
C CYS A 374 -2.72 -11.79 -0.49
N ASP A 375 -3.29 -12.56 -1.40
CA ASP A 375 -4.74 -12.66 -1.56
C ASP A 375 -5.24 -13.79 -0.65
N GLU A 376 -6.08 -13.45 0.33
CA GLU A 376 -6.58 -14.39 1.32
C GLU A 376 -7.45 -15.49 0.70
N LYS A 377 -8.18 -15.17 -0.38
CA LYS A 377 -9.12 -16.11 -1.02
C LYS A 377 -8.40 -17.21 -1.79
N SER A 378 -7.38 -16.86 -2.58
CA SER A 378 -6.60 -17.83 -3.36
C SER A 378 -5.39 -18.39 -2.61
N GLY A 379 -4.97 -17.77 -1.50
CA GLY A 379 -3.75 -18.14 -0.77
C GLY A 379 -2.46 -17.88 -1.57
N LEU A 380 -2.56 -17.06 -2.63
CA LEU A 380 -1.44 -16.60 -3.44
C LEU A 380 -0.77 -15.41 -2.75
N CYS A 381 0.56 -15.40 -2.74
CA CYS A 381 1.36 -14.28 -2.25
C CYS A 381 2.36 -13.84 -3.31
N ILE A 382 2.78 -12.57 -3.24
CA ILE A 382 3.91 -12.06 -4.03
C ILE A 382 5.13 -12.95 -3.80
N GLY A 383 5.81 -13.32 -4.89
CA GLY A 383 6.93 -14.25 -4.91
C GLY A 383 6.55 -15.73 -5.02
N ASN A 384 5.26 -16.09 -4.99
CA ASN A 384 4.86 -17.48 -5.24
C ASN A 384 5.12 -17.86 -6.70
N GLU A 385 5.69 -19.05 -6.88
CA GLU A 385 5.73 -19.77 -8.16
C GLU A 385 4.35 -20.32 -8.48
N VAL A 386 3.91 -20.12 -9.72
CA VAL A 386 2.53 -20.35 -10.14
C VAL A 386 2.47 -20.85 -11.57
N LEU A 387 1.39 -21.55 -11.89
CA LEU A 387 0.99 -21.90 -13.25
C LEU A 387 -0.28 -21.14 -13.59
N SER A 388 -0.27 -20.51 -14.76
CA SER A 388 -1.39 -19.75 -15.27
C SER A 388 -2.07 -20.52 -16.39
N GLY A 389 -3.41 -20.58 -16.42
CA GLY A 389 -4.18 -21.15 -17.52
C GLY A 389 -5.27 -22.13 -17.07
N PRO A 390 -5.88 -22.87 -18.01
CA PRO A 390 -5.54 -22.89 -19.44
C PRO A 390 -5.94 -21.59 -20.16
N TYR A 391 -5.14 -21.21 -21.14
CA TYR A 391 -5.48 -20.19 -22.15
C TYR A 391 -5.88 -20.86 -23.48
N SER A 392 -5.99 -20.07 -24.55
CA SER A 392 -6.24 -20.60 -25.89
C SER A 392 -5.25 -21.72 -26.24
N ASN A 393 -5.77 -22.77 -26.89
CA ASN A 393 -5.04 -24.00 -27.22
C ASN A 393 -4.51 -24.78 -26.00
N ASN A 394 -5.19 -24.66 -24.84
CA ASN A 394 -4.82 -25.36 -23.60
C ASN A 394 -3.38 -25.07 -23.16
N ARG A 395 -2.89 -23.85 -23.45
CA ARG A 395 -1.55 -23.41 -23.06
C ARG A 395 -1.53 -22.96 -21.61
N TYR A 396 -0.47 -23.31 -20.91
CA TYR A 396 -0.17 -22.81 -19.59
C TYR A 396 1.13 -22.02 -19.60
N TYR A 397 1.25 -21.09 -18.66
CA TYR A 397 2.44 -20.25 -18.50
C TYR A 397 2.87 -20.30 -17.04
N SER A 398 4.05 -20.86 -16.79
CA SER A 398 4.67 -20.81 -15.46
C SER A 398 5.31 -19.46 -15.22
N GLY A 399 5.21 -18.96 -13.99
CA GLY A 399 5.79 -17.67 -13.63
C GLY A 399 5.83 -17.44 -12.13
N VAL A 400 6.16 -16.20 -11.76
CA VAL A 400 6.21 -15.74 -10.37
C VAL A 400 5.24 -14.59 -10.17
N VAL A 401 4.45 -14.64 -9.10
CA VAL A 401 3.56 -13.53 -8.73
C VAL A 401 4.40 -12.29 -8.38
N THR A 402 4.20 -11.19 -9.10
CA THR A 402 4.91 -9.91 -8.89
C THR A 402 4.05 -8.83 -8.24
N GLY A 403 2.73 -8.97 -8.32
CA GLY A 403 1.80 -8.03 -7.69
C GLY A 403 0.45 -8.68 -7.45
N ILE A 404 -0.19 -8.33 -6.34
CA ILE A 404 -1.57 -8.71 -6.01
C ILE A 404 -2.28 -7.42 -5.60
N TYR A 405 -3.49 -7.22 -6.10
CA TYR A 405 -4.24 -5.99 -5.86
C TYR A 405 -5.60 -6.27 -5.24
N SER A 406 -6.15 -5.27 -4.54
CA SER A 406 -7.36 -5.38 -3.72
C SER A 406 -8.63 -5.85 -4.46
N ASN A 407 -8.66 -5.80 -5.79
CA ASN A 407 -9.76 -6.34 -6.60
C ASN A 407 -9.52 -7.79 -7.08
N GLY A 408 -8.44 -8.44 -6.65
CA GLY A 408 -8.08 -9.80 -7.07
C GLY A 408 -7.34 -9.88 -8.40
N VAL A 409 -6.93 -8.75 -9.00
CA VAL A 409 -5.99 -8.76 -10.13
C VAL A 409 -4.62 -9.18 -9.63
N ILE A 410 -4.02 -10.15 -10.33
CA ILE A 410 -2.70 -10.70 -10.02
C ILE A 410 -1.79 -10.47 -11.21
N TYR A 411 -0.63 -9.88 -10.97
CA TYR A 411 0.44 -9.79 -11.96
C TYR A 411 1.40 -10.96 -11.78
N ILE A 412 1.70 -11.64 -12.89
CA ILE A 412 2.65 -12.74 -12.95
C ILE A 412 3.71 -12.40 -13.96
N ARG A 413 4.99 -12.53 -13.56
CA ARG A 413 6.11 -12.50 -14.49
C ARG A 413 6.33 -13.90 -15.04
N ASP A 414 6.17 -14.05 -16.34
CA ASP A 414 6.29 -15.36 -16.98
C ASP A 414 7.75 -15.74 -17.15
N HIS A 415 8.03 -17.04 -17.04
CA HIS A 415 9.38 -17.56 -17.19
C HIS A 415 9.84 -17.67 -18.65
N ASP A 416 8.92 -17.65 -19.61
CA ASP A 416 9.24 -17.80 -21.05
C ASP A 416 9.76 -16.49 -21.67
N ASP A 417 9.16 -15.35 -21.34
CA ASP A 417 9.53 -14.05 -21.90
C ASP A 417 9.97 -13.00 -20.86
N GLY A 418 9.86 -13.31 -19.56
CA GLY A 418 10.23 -12.41 -18.48
C GLY A 418 9.31 -11.19 -18.30
N LYS A 419 8.20 -11.10 -19.06
CA LYS A 419 7.23 -10.00 -18.98
C LYS A 419 6.17 -10.27 -17.94
N SER A 420 5.54 -9.21 -17.45
CA SER A 420 4.49 -9.30 -16.44
C SER A 420 3.11 -9.11 -17.05
N TYR A 421 2.21 -10.06 -16.77
CA TYR A 421 0.84 -10.08 -17.29
C TYR A 421 -0.19 -10.05 -16.16
N ALA A 422 -1.24 -9.26 -16.35
CA ALA A 422 -2.40 -9.24 -15.46
C ALA A 422 -3.28 -10.48 -15.71
N ARG A 423 -3.65 -11.18 -14.64
CA ARG A 423 -4.45 -12.40 -14.69
C ARG A 423 -5.49 -12.39 -13.57
N LYS A 424 -6.59 -13.11 -13.79
CA LYS A 424 -7.59 -13.36 -12.74
C LYS A 424 -7.07 -14.45 -11.81
N ALA A 425 -7.27 -14.30 -10.51
CA ALA A 425 -6.87 -15.30 -9.51
C ALA A 425 -7.39 -16.72 -9.83
N SER A 426 -8.59 -16.84 -10.41
CA SER A 426 -9.18 -18.12 -10.82
C SER A 426 -8.42 -18.87 -11.92
N GLN A 427 -7.54 -18.18 -12.66
CA GLN A 427 -6.70 -18.77 -13.72
C GLN A 427 -5.29 -19.08 -13.22
N VAL A 428 -5.02 -18.92 -11.93
CA VAL A 428 -3.68 -19.00 -11.36
C VAL A 428 -3.66 -20.09 -10.30
N THR A 429 -2.76 -21.04 -10.50
CA THR A 429 -2.60 -22.19 -9.62
C THR A 429 -1.25 -22.13 -8.91
N LYS A 430 -1.27 -22.28 -7.59
CA LYS A 430 -0.06 -22.28 -6.77
C LYS A 430 0.78 -23.55 -7.01
N ARG A 431 2.11 -23.38 -7.07
CA ARG A 431 3.07 -24.48 -7.00
C ARG A 431 3.03 -25.14 -5.62
N ILE A 432 3.04 -26.46 -5.60
CA ILE A 432 3.09 -27.27 -4.38
C ILE A 432 4.27 -28.25 -4.48
N ARG A 433 4.70 -28.79 -3.34
CA ARG A 433 5.86 -29.71 -3.31
C ARG A 433 5.53 -31.09 -3.87
N CYS A 434 4.33 -31.58 -3.59
CA CYS A 434 3.88 -32.92 -3.96
C CYS A 434 2.37 -32.92 -4.23
N GLU A 435 1.95 -33.65 -5.25
CA GLU A 435 0.56 -34.03 -5.44
C GLU A 435 0.28 -35.19 -4.46
N GLN A 436 -0.64 -34.95 -3.52
CA GLN A 436 -0.82 -35.82 -2.35
C GLN A 436 -1.54 -37.13 -2.69
N LYS A 437 -2.47 -37.13 -3.63
CA LYS A 437 -3.29 -38.32 -3.94
C LYS A 437 -2.46 -39.44 -4.55
N LYS A 438 -1.43 -39.12 -5.33
CA LYS A 438 -0.52 -40.06 -5.98
C LYS A 438 0.89 -40.08 -5.41
N GLY A 439 1.21 -39.20 -4.46
CA GLY A 439 2.56 -39.09 -3.90
C GLY A 439 3.60 -38.62 -4.91
N LEU A 440 3.18 -37.86 -5.93
CA LEU A 440 4.06 -37.37 -6.99
C LEU A 440 4.73 -36.08 -6.54
N CYS A 441 6.00 -36.15 -6.17
CA CYS A 441 6.80 -35.03 -5.66
C CYS A 441 7.82 -34.52 -6.67
N GLU A 442 8.21 -33.25 -6.55
CA GLU A 442 9.34 -32.70 -7.29
C GLU A 442 10.62 -33.54 -7.08
N GLY A 443 11.35 -33.78 -8.17
CA GLY A 443 12.52 -34.64 -8.22
C GLY A 443 12.21 -36.13 -8.38
N ALA A 444 10.95 -36.57 -8.23
CA ALA A 444 10.59 -37.97 -8.40
C ALA A 444 10.69 -38.42 -9.86
N ARG A 445 11.07 -39.68 -10.04
CA ARG A 445 11.09 -40.36 -11.33
C ARG A 445 9.69 -40.87 -11.67
N VAL A 446 9.25 -40.61 -12.89
CA VAL A 446 7.91 -40.97 -13.36
C VAL A 446 7.96 -41.55 -14.76
N VAL A 447 6.94 -42.35 -15.07
CA VAL A 447 6.58 -42.69 -16.43
C VAL A 447 5.23 -42.09 -16.73
N SER A 448 5.10 -41.56 -17.94
CA SER A 448 3.89 -40.97 -18.46
C SER A 448 3.33 -41.83 -19.61
N GLY A 449 2.01 -42.00 -19.65
CA GLY A 449 1.31 -42.77 -20.68
C GLY A 449 0.38 -43.87 -20.13
N PRO A 450 -0.14 -44.77 -20.99
CA PRO A 450 0.17 -44.88 -22.42
C PRO A 450 -0.39 -43.72 -23.25
N TYR A 451 0.43 -43.16 -24.14
CA TYR A 451 0.00 -42.24 -25.19
C TYR A 451 -0.42 -43.02 -26.45
N GLN A 452 -0.88 -42.32 -27.49
CA GLN A 452 -1.25 -42.93 -28.76
C GLN A 452 -0.12 -43.83 -29.29
N GLY A 453 -0.47 -45.08 -29.63
CA GLY A 453 0.49 -46.11 -30.04
C GLY A 453 1.19 -46.85 -28.90
N GLY A 454 0.70 -46.75 -27.66
CA GLY A 454 1.27 -47.48 -26.51
C GLY A 454 2.61 -46.92 -26.03
N LYS A 455 2.95 -45.69 -26.42
CA LYS A 455 4.21 -45.05 -26.06
C LYS A 455 4.19 -44.59 -24.60
N TYR A 456 5.33 -44.77 -23.95
CA TYR A 456 5.59 -44.30 -22.60
C TYR A 456 6.84 -43.41 -22.61
N TYR A 457 6.81 -42.35 -21.81
CA TYR A 457 7.97 -41.46 -21.66
C TYR A 457 8.38 -41.42 -20.20
N ALA A 458 9.62 -41.81 -19.93
CA ALA A 458 10.24 -41.67 -18.63
C ALA A 458 10.76 -40.23 -18.45
N GLY A 459 10.69 -39.74 -17.22
CA GLY A 459 11.15 -38.40 -16.93
C GLY A 459 11.25 -38.11 -15.44
N THR A 460 11.56 -36.86 -15.12
CA THR A 460 11.70 -36.36 -13.75
C THR A 460 10.73 -35.21 -13.52
N ILE A 461 9.99 -35.24 -12.41
CA ILE A 461 9.10 -34.13 -12.04
C ILE A 461 9.94 -32.90 -11.70
N VAL A 462 9.69 -31.79 -12.41
CA VAL A 462 10.35 -30.50 -12.18
C VAL A 462 9.51 -29.59 -11.29
N ARG A 463 8.20 -29.53 -11.54
CA ARG A 463 7.24 -28.72 -10.75
C ARG A 463 5.89 -29.41 -10.61
N VAL A 464 5.21 -29.18 -9.50
CA VAL A 464 3.85 -29.67 -9.24
C VAL A 464 2.93 -28.51 -8.90
N TYR A 465 1.71 -28.51 -9.43
CA TYR A 465 0.73 -27.45 -9.18
C TYR A 465 -0.56 -28.00 -8.55
N ALA A 466 -1.23 -27.17 -7.75
CA ALA A 466 -2.41 -27.55 -6.97
C ALA A 466 -3.63 -28.03 -7.81
N ASN A 467 -3.67 -27.68 -9.09
CA ASN A 467 -4.69 -28.13 -10.04
C ASN A 467 -4.41 -29.52 -10.63
N GLY A 468 -3.34 -30.20 -10.18
CA GLY A 468 -2.96 -31.52 -10.66
C GLY A 468 -2.16 -31.53 -11.97
N ILE A 469 -1.78 -30.36 -12.50
CA ILE A 469 -0.80 -30.27 -13.58
C ILE A 469 0.60 -30.44 -13.00
N ILE A 470 1.41 -31.24 -13.68
CA ILE A 470 2.77 -31.60 -13.30
C ILE A 470 3.68 -31.34 -14.50
N GLN A 471 4.74 -30.57 -14.29
CA GLN A 471 5.78 -30.34 -15.29
C GLN A 471 6.84 -31.44 -15.15
N VAL A 472 7.01 -32.25 -16.20
CA VAL A 472 7.95 -33.38 -16.26
C VAL A 472 9.01 -33.08 -17.31
N ARG A 473 10.29 -33.18 -16.93
CA ARG A 473 11.39 -33.18 -17.89
C ARG A 473 11.61 -34.59 -18.39
N ASP A 474 11.35 -34.81 -19.67
CA ASP A 474 11.50 -36.12 -20.29
C ASP A 474 12.97 -36.46 -20.51
N ASP A 475 13.29 -37.76 -20.47
CA ASP A 475 14.66 -38.23 -20.61
C ASP A 475 15.11 -38.37 -22.08
N ASP A 476 14.17 -38.48 -23.02
CA ASP A 476 14.47 -38.72 -24.43
C ASP A 476 14.95 -37.46 -25.15
N ASP A 477 14.34 -36.31 -24.86
CA ASP A 477 14.67 -35.03 -25.50
C ASP A 477 15.07 -33.92 -24.52
N GLY A 478 14.99 -34.16 -23.21
CA GLY A 478 15.36 -33.21 -22.16
C GLY A 478 14.40 -32.02 -22.01
N LYS A 479 13.28 -31.98 -22.75
CA LYS A 479 12.30 -30.89 -22.68
C LYS A 479 11.31 -31.13 -21.54
N THR A 480 10.67 -30.03 -21.11
CA THR A 480 9.66 -30.07 -20.05
C THR A 480 8.26 -30.04 -20.66
N TYR A 481 7.42 -31.01 -20.27
CA TYR A 481 6.04 -31.16 -20.70
C TYR A 481 5.07 -31.04 -19.53
N GLU A 482 3.90 -30.50 -19.80
CA GLU A 482 2.79 -30.40 -18.85
C GLU A 482 1.92 -31.64 -18.97
N ARG A 483 1.80 -32.40 -17.88
CA ARG A 483 1.07 -33.67 -17.82
C ARG A 483 0.09 -33.64 -16.67
N LYS A 484 -1.04 -34.33 -16.81
CA LYS A 484 -1.99 -34.46 -15.70
C LYS A 484 -1.50 -35.53 -14.73
N ALA A 485 -1.70 -35.34 -13.43
CA ALA A 485 -1.29 -36.32 -12.43
C ALA A 485 -1.81 -37.74 -12.71
N HIS A 486 -3.01 -37.88 -13.28
CA HIS A 486 -3.56 -39.21 -13.61
C HIS A 486 -2.78 -39.95 -14.71
N GLU A 487 -2.09 -39.24 -15.59
CA GLU A 487 -1.27 -39.79 -16.69
C GLU A 487 0.12 -40.28 -16.22
N LEU A 488 0.46 -39.98 -14.96
CA LEU A 488 1.76 -40.28 -14.38
C LEU A 488 1.69 -41.46 -13.42
N THR A 489 2.70 -42.32 -13.51
CA THR A 489 2.97 -43.40 -12.57
C THR A 489 4.37 -43.20 -12.00
N GLY A 490 4.49 -43.21 -10.67
CA GLY A 490 5.79 -43.13 -10.00
C GLY A 490 6.61 -44.38 -10.26
N LEU A 491 7.88 -44.19 -10.66
CA LEU A 491 8.83 -45.29 -10.67
C LEU A 491 9.31 -45.50 -9.24
N ARG A 492 9.02 -46.67 -8.67
CA ARG A 492 9.69 -47.08 -7.43
C ARG A 492 11.14 -47.36 -7.79
N ASN A 493 12.07 -46.62 -7.17
CA ASN A 493 13.49 -46.94 -7.21
C ASN A 493 13.75 -48.30 -6.56
#